data_AF-A0A0K2U615-F1
#
_entry.id   AF-A0A0K2U615-F1
#
_cell.length_a   1.000
_cell.length_b   1.000
_cell.length_c   1.000
_cell.angle_alpha   90.00
_cell.angle_beta   90.00
_cell.angle_gamma   90.00
#
_symmetry.space_group_name_H-M   'P 1'
#
loop_
_entity.id
_entity.type
_entity.pdbx_description
1 polymer ?
#
loop_
_entity_poly.entity_id
_entity_poly.type
_entity_poly.pdbx_seq_one_letter_code
_entity_poly.pdbx_strand_id
1 'polypeptide(L)'
;ENEEMNPSTRPKYAGHYCAADGCHNCVVKDVSRGVKFYSFPKEEARRNKWITSLNKRSSDGKPWRPKVSSHICSEHFVSGRKSDDKKNPDYLPSIFPTSYVKSYSQKDIKPFEKRMNR
;
A
#
# COMPACT_ATOMS: atom_id res chain seq x y z
N GLU A 1 22.72 -21.35 -14.52
CA GLU A 1 21.78 -21.89 -13.52
C GLU A 1 20.86 -20.77 -13.04
N ASN A 2 19.58 -21.06 -12.79
CA ASN A 2 18.61 -20.07 -12.31
C ASN A 2 18.72 -19.99 -10.78
N GLU A 3 19.44 -19.00 -10.27
CA GLU A 3 19.50 -18.76 -8.82
C GLU A 3 18.16 -18.21 -8.32
N GLU A 4 17.44 -19.06 -7.60
CA GLU A 4 16.24 -18.72 -6.86
C GLU A 4 16.55 -17.61 -5.84
N MET A 5 16.08 -16.39 -6.13
CA MET A 5 16.15 -15.25 -5.22
C MET A 5 15.34 -15.52 -3.93
N ASN A 6 16.05 -15.91 -2.87
CA ASN A 6 15.52 -16.00 -1.51
C ASN A 6 14.99 -14.62 -1.05
N PRO A 7 13.68 -14.46 -0.77
CA PRO A 7 13.08 -13.16 -0.48
C PRO A 7 13.53 -12.52 0.85
N SER A 8 14.29 -13.24 1.68
CA SER A 8 14.64 -12.86 3.05
C SER A 8 16.03 -12.21 3.22
N THR A 9 16.91 -12.24 2.22
CA THR A 9 18.27 -11.64 2.29
C THR A 9 18.46 -10.44 1.36
N ARG A 10 17.37 -9.76 1.02
CA ARG A 10 17.41 -8.62 0.08
C ARG A 10 18.27 -7.46 0.65
N PRO A 11 19.16 -6.86 -0.16
CA PRO A 11 20.01 -5.75 0.28
C PRO A 11 19.16 -4.64 0.92
N LYS A 12 19.50 -4.25 2.15
CA LYS A 12 18.89 -3.08 2.80
C LYS A 12 19.49 -1.84 2.14
N TYR A 13 18.84 -1.36 1.09
CA TYR A 13 19.23 -0.10 0.45
C TYR A 13 19.11 1.02 1.48
N ALA A 14 20.05 1.96 1.48
CA ALA A 14 20.06 3.15 2.35
C ALA A 14 18.95 4.18 2.00
N GLY A 15 17.83 3.72 1.46
CA GLY A 15 16.72 4.53 0.95
C GLY A 15 15.44 4.37 1.76
N HIS A 16 14.54 5.33 1.62
CA HIS A 16 13.21 5.23 2.19
C HIS A 16 12.33 4.28 1.36
N TYR A 17 11.64 3.37 2.04
CA TYR A 17 10.66 2.48 1.43
C TYR A 17 9.27 3.12 1.42
N CYS A 18 8.41 2.61 0.54
CA CYS A 18 7.02 2.97 0.55
C CYS A 18 6.36 2.64 1.90
N ALA A 19 5.52 3.55 2.39
CA ALA A 19 4.79 3.37 3.64
C ALA A 19 3.67 2.32 3.57
N ALA A 20 3.22 2.00 2.35
CA ALA A 20 2.16 1.03 2.07
C ALA A 20 2.51 -0.37 2.55
N ASP A 21 1.51 -1.04 3.14
CA ASP A 21 1.64 -2.43 3.56
C ASP A 21 1.82 -3.34 2.33
N GLY A 22 2.75 -4.30 2.42
CA GLY A 22 3.10 -5.18 1.30
C GLY A 22 3.87 -4.52 0.15
N CYS A 23 4.09 -3.20 0.16
CA CYS A 23 4.87 -2.51 -0.86
C CYS A 23 6.36 -2.52 -0.52
N HIS A 24 7.18 -2.98 -1.46
CA HIS A 24 8.63 -3.09 -1.30
C HIS A 24 9.39 -2.09 -2.17
N ASN A 25 8.70 -1.11 -2.75
CA ASN A 25 9.33 -0.08 -3.57
C ASN A 25 10.17 0.84 -2.69
N CYS A 26 11.38 1.14 -3.12
CA CYS A 26 12.27 2.04 -2.43
C CYS A 26 12.74 3.17 -3.34
N VAL A 27 12.92 4.35 -2.74
CA VAL A 27 13.28 5.58 -3.48
C VAL A 27 14.55 5.38 -4.30
N VAL A 28 15.56 4.68 -3.77
CA VAL A 28 16.85 4.51 -4.45
C VAL A 28 16.75 3.54 -5.63
N LYS A 29 15.97 2.46 -5.50
CA LYS A 29 15.88 1.39 -6.51
C LYS A 29 14.87 1.70 -7.60
N ASP A 30 13.71 2.20 -7.24
CA ASP A 30 12.56 2.25 -8.16
C ASP A 30 12.40 3.61 -8.85
N VAL A 31 13.18 4.63 -8.45
CA VAL A 31 13.25 5.89 -9.20
C VAL A 31 13.77 5.68 -10.63
N SER A 32 14.75 4.77 -10.84
CA SER A 32 15.23 4.42 -12.18
C SER A 32 14.16 3.71 -13.03
N ARG A 33 13.16 3.08 -12.38
CA ARG A 33 12.00 2.45 -13.02
C ARG A 33 10.88 3.45 -13.32
N GLY A 34 11.06 4.74 -13.02
CA GLY A 34 10.06 5.79 -13.20
C GLY A 34 8.99 5.84 -12.10
N VAL A 35 9.17 5.11 -11.00
CA VAL A 35 8.26 5.16 -9.85
C VAL A 35 8.48 6.47 -9.10
N LYS A 36 7.41 7.26 -8.97
CA LYS A 36 7.45 8.53 -8.24
C LYS A 36 7.09 8.30 -6.79
N PHE A 37 7.77 8.99 -5.89
CA PHE A 37 7.49 8.94 -4.46
C PHE A 37 6.88 10.26 -4.01
N TYR A 38 5.72 10.18 -3.38
CA TYR A 38 4.97 11.34 -2.90
C TYR A 38 4.99 11.37 -1.37
N SER A 39 5.38 12.52 -0.82
CA SER A 39 5.30 12.77 0.62
C SER A 39 3.85 12.98 1.04
N PHE A 40 3.58 12.80 2.34
CA PHE A 40 2.24 13.03 2.87
C PHE A 40 1.82 14.51 2.70
N PRO A 41 0.55 14.77 2.35
CA PRO A 41 0.04 16.13 2.22
C PRO A 41 0.18 16.94 3.51
N LYS A 42 0.38 18.26 3.38
CA LYS A 42 0.38 19.20 4.51
C LYS A 42 -1.01 19.32 5.16
N GLU A 43 -2.05 19.25 4.34
CA GLU A 43 -3.45 19.30 4.75
C GLU A 43 -3.79 18.11 5.66
N GLU A 44 -4.22 18.40 6.90
CA GLU A 44 -4.40 17.38 7.93
C GLU A 44 -5.54 16.42 7.58
N ALA A 45 -6.64 16.94 7.05
CA ALA A 45 -7.78 16.12 6.64
C ALA A 45 -7.40 15.11 5.55
N ARG A 46 -6.58 15.54 4.58
CA ARG A 46 -6.10 14.66 3.50
C ARG A 46 -5.06 13.66 4.01
N ARG A 47 -4.12 14.12 4.84
CA ARG A 47 -3.11 13.29 5.47
C ARG A 47 -3.75 12.17 6.30
N ASN A 48 -4.76 12.49 7.10
CA ASN A 48 -5.47 11.50 7.91
C ASN A 48 -6.16 10.45 7.02
N LYS A 49 -6.78 10.86 5.91
CA LYS A 49 -7.32 9.91 4.93
C LYS A 49 -6.26 8.98 4.35
N TRP A 50 -5.08 9.51 3.97
CA TRP A 50 -3.96 8.69 3.50
C TRP A 50 -3.49 7.68 4.56
N ILE A 51 -3.41 8.10 5.83
CA ILE A 51 -3.05 7.23 6.95
C ILE A 51 -4.08 6.13 7.15
N THR A 52 -5.37 6.47 7.12
CA THR A 52 -6.48 5.52 7.22
C THR A 52 -6.47 4.52 6.07
N SER A 53 -6.22 4.99 4.84
CA SER A 53 -6.12 4.13 3.65
C SER A 53 -5.03 3.08 3.76
N LEU A 54 -3.90 3.41 4.40
CA LEU A 54 -2.80 2.46 4.63
C LEU A 54 -3.15 1.36 5.64
N ASN A 55 -4.17 1.59 6.49
CA ASN A 55 -4.62 0.70 7.57
C ASN A 55 -3.47 0.09 8.41
N LYS A 56 -2.37 0.84 8.54
CA LYS A 56 -1.14 0.36 9.18
C LYS A 56 -1.23 0.52 10.69
N ARG A 57 -0.87 -0.52 11.42
CA ARG A 57 -0.74 -0.49 12.87
C ARG A 57 0.73 -0.51 13.25
N SER A 58 1.08 0.22 14.31
CA SER A 58 2.38 0.08 14.96
C SER A 58 2.48 -1.31 15.62
N SER A 59 3.69 -1.75 15.91
CA SER A 59 3.95 -2.96 16.73
C SER A 59 3.19 -2.95 18.05
N ASP A 60 2.96 -1.76 18.61
CA ASP A 60 2.25 -1.53 19.88
C ASP A 60 0.72 -1.54 19.73
N GLY A 61 0.18 -1.89 18.56
CA GLY A 61 -1.26 -1.86 18.26
C GLY A 61 -1.86 -0.46 18.06
N LYS A 62 -1.04 0.60 18.22
CA LYS A 62 -1.45 2.00 18.03
C LYS A 62 -1.57 2.37 16.54
N PRO A 63 -2.36 3.39 16.17
CA PRO A 63 -2.40 3.92 14.81
C PRO A 63 -1.00 4.34 14.36
N TRP A 64 -0.54 3.79 13.23
CA TRP A 64 0.75 4.19 12.67
C TRP A 64 0.69 5.66 12.21
N ARG A 65 1.75 6.42 12.47
CA ARG A 65 1.89 7.80 12.02
C ARG A 65 3.06 7.95 11.05
N PRO A 66 2.86 8.65 9.92
CA PRO A 66 3.91 8.88 8.95
C PRO A 66 4.96 9.82 9.54
N LYS A 67 6.23 9.50 9.29
CA LYS A 67 7.36 10.40 9.55
C LYS A 67 7.59 11.29 8.32
N VAL A 68 8.41 12.32 8.46
CA VAL A 68 8.81 13.20 7.35
C VAL A 68 9.44 12.41 6.19
N SER A 69 10.13 11.31 6.51
CA SER A 69 10.74 10.40 5.53
C SER A 69 9.79 9.34 4.97
N SER A 70 8.53 9.31 5.39
CA SER A 70 7.54 8.35 4.90
C SER A 70 6.94 8.82 3.58
N HIS A 71 6.97 7.96 2.56
CA HIS A 71 6.51 8.27 1.22
C HIS A 71 5.59 7.18 0.69
N ILE A 72 4.68 7.53 -0.22
CA ILE A 72 3.85 6.59 -0.96
C ILE A 72 4.28 6.62 -2.42
N CYS A 73 4.47 5.44 -3.03
CA CYS A 73 4.87 5.36 -4.44
C CYS A 73 3.67 5.60 -5.37
N SER A 74 3.96 5.95 -6.63
CA SER A 74 2.97 6.26 -7.66
C SER A 74 2.00 5.12 -7.94
N GLU A 75 2.42 3.87 -7.78
CA GLU A 75 1.60 2.69 -8.07
C GLU A 75 0.39 2.54 -7.15
N HIS A 76 0.36 3.25 -6.03
CA HIS A 76 -0.82 3.28 -5.15
C HIS A 76 -1.93 4.23 -5.62
N PHE A 77 -1.69 4.97 -6.71
CA PHE A 77 -2.65 5.87 -7.36
C PHE A 77 -3.09 5.27 -8.70
N VAL A 78 -4.37 5.41 -9.03
CA VAL A 78 -5.01 4.81 -10.22
C VAL A 78 -4.32 5.25 -11.52
N SER A 79 -4.00 6.52 -11.65
CA SER A 79 -3.28 7.06 -12.82
C SER A 79 -1.76 7.06 -12.67
N GLY A 80 -1.21 6.42 -11.62
CA GLY A 80 0.22 6.49 -11.32
C GLY A 80 0.70 7.87 -10.85
N ARG A 81 -0.21 8.77 -10.48
CA ARG A 81 0.12 10.14 -10.06
C ARG A 81 -0.89 10.64 -9.03
N LYS A 82 -0.40 11.39 -8.03
CA LYS A 82 -1.30 12.07 -7.10
C LYS A 82 -2.06 13.18 -7.84
N SER A 83 -3.36 13.29 -7.59
CA SER A 83 -4.16 14.45 -8.00
C SER A 83 -4.52 15.30 -6.80
N ASP A 84 -4.61 16.61 -6.95
CA ASP A 84 -5.01 17.53 -5.87
C ASP A 84 -6.54 17.74 -5.81
N ASP A 85 -7.26 17.29 -6.84
CA ASP A 85 -8.71 17.40 -6.93
C ASP A 85 -9.43 16.36 -6.07
N LYS A 86 -10.28 16.81 -5.12
CA LYS A 86 -11.05 15.93 -4.22
C LYS A 86 -12.00 14.96 -4.95
N LYS A 87 -12.41 15.29 -6.18
CA LYS A 87 -13.31 14.48 -7.02
C LYS A 87 -12.56 13.38 -7.80
N ASN A 88 -11.24 13.46 -7.83
CA ASN A 88 -10.42 12.58 -8.63
C ASN A 88 -10.09 11.31 -7.83
N PRO A 89 -10.19 10.10 -8.43
CA PRO A 89 -9.83 8.86 -7.75
C PRO A 89 -8.37 8.83 -7.27
N ASP A 90 -7.50 9.64 -7.88
CA ASP A 90 -6.09 9.81 -7.53
C ASP A 90 -5.83 10.76 -6.35
N TYR A 91 -6.89 11.28 -5.71
CA TYR A 91 -6.77 12.15 -4.54
C TYR A 91 -6.20 11.41 -3.32
N LEU A 92 -6.54 10.12 -3.20
CA LEU A 92 -6.11 9.22 -2.15
C LEU A 92 -5.39 8.01 -2.77
N PRO A 93 -4.37 7.47 -2.10
CA PRO A 93 -3.88 6.16 -2.46
C PRO A 93 -4.99 5.14 -2.16
N SER A 94 -5.34 4.34 -3.15
CA SER A 94 -6.46 3.39 -3.09
C SER A 94 -6.06 1.99 -3.51
N ILE A 95 -4.99 1.86 -4.28
CA ILE A 95 -4.45 0.57 -4.70
C ILE A 95 -3.48 0.14 -3.61
N PHE A 96 -3.87 -0.84 -2.79
CA PHE A 96 -2.94 -1.51 -1.88
C PHE A 96 -3.02 -3.01 -2.13
N PRO A 97 -1.89 -3.72 -2.20
CA PRO A 97 -1.91 -5.17 -2.20
C PRO A 97 -2.41 -5.60 -0.80
N THR A 98 -3.73 -5.73 -0.67
CA THR A 98 -4.31 -6.28 0.55
C THR A 98 -3.83 -7.71 0.69
N SER A 99 -2.97 -7.96 1.67
CA SER A 99 -2.66 -9.30 2.17
C SER A 99 -3.89 -9.95 2.83
N TYR A 100 -5.02 -9.24 2.90
CA TYR A 100 -6.30 -9.67 3.45
C TYR A 100 -7.43 -9.64 2.40
N VAL A 101 -7.19 -10.15 1.19
CA VAL A 101 -8.25 -10.95 0.58
C VAL A 101 -7.98 -12.38 1.03
N LYS A 102 -8.69 -12.85 2.06
CA LYS A 102 -8.90 -14.29 2.20
C LYS A 102 -9.50 -14.72 0.87
N SER A 103 -8.73 -15.40 0.03
CA SER A 103 -9.28 -16.09 -1.12
C SER A 103 -10.30 -17.07 -0.58
N TYR A 104 -11.59 -16.72 -0.66
CA TYR A 104 -12.67 -17.63 -0.27
C TYR A 104 -12.51 -18.89 -1.14
N SER A 105 -12.21 -20.03 -0.51
CA SER A 105 -12.18 -21.27 -1.25
C SER A 105 -13.62 -21.68 -1.59
N GLN A 106 -13.81 -22.56 -2.58
CA GLN A 106 -15.14 -23.13 -2.86
C GLN A 106 -15.80 -23.77 -1.63
N LYS A 107 -15.01 -24.15 -0.60
CA LYS A 107 -15.54 -24.70 0.65
C LYS A 107 -16.18 -23.63 1.54
N ASP A 108 -15.73 -22.38 1.42
CA ASP A 108 -16.21 -21.22 2.18
C ASP A 108 -17.45 -20.56 1.54
N ILE A 109 -17.68 -20.80 0.24
CA ILE A 109 -18.81 -20.25 -0.54
C ILE A 109 -20.08 -21.10 -0.36
N LYS A 110 -19.94 -22.44 -0.33
CA LYS A 110 -21.06 -23.40 -0.21
C LYS A 110 -22.02 -23.15 0.96
N PRO A 111 -21.57 -22.80 2.18
CA PRO A 111 -22.46 -22.52 3.32
C PRO A 111 -23.26 -21.22 3.14
N PHE A 112 -22.70 -20.24 2.43
CA PHE A 112 -23.35 -18.96 2.15
C PHE A 112 -24.47 -19.11 1.11
N GLU A 113 -24.21 -19.83 0.01
CA GLU A 113 -25.23 -20.12 -1.01
C GLU A 113 -26.41 -20.93 -0.45
N LYS A 114 -26.14 -21.94 0.39
CA LYS A 114 -27.19 -22.71 1.10
C LYS A 114 -28.08 -21.85 2.00
N ARG A 115 -27.57 -20.73 2.50
CA ARG A 115 -28.30 -19.81 3.38
C ARG A 115 -29.17 -18.82 2.60
N MET A 116 -28.80 -18.50 1.36
CA MET A 116 -29.57 -17.62 0.47
C MET A 116 -30.71 -18.34 -0.26
N ASN A 117 -30.62 -19.66 -0.44
CA ASN A 117 -31.63 -20.49 -1.10
C ASN A 117 -32.61 -21.16 -0.12
N ARG A 118 -32.79 -20.58 1.08
CA ARG A 118 -33.86 -20.90 2.03
C ARG A 118 -34.83 -19.73 2.10
#